data_AF-A0A1D8S492-F1
#
_entry.id   AF-A0A1D8S492-F1
#
_cell.length_a   1.000
_cell.length_b   1.000
_cell.length_c   1.000
_cell.angle_alpha   90.00
_cell.angle_beta   90.00
_cell.angle_gamma   90.00
#
_symmetry.space_group_name_H-M   'P 1'
#
loop_
_entity.id
_entity.type
_entity.pdbx_description
1 polymer ?
#
loop_
_entity_poly.entity_id
_entity_poly.type
_entity_poly.pdbx_seq_one_letter_code
_entity_poly.pdbx_strand_id
1 'polypeptide(L)' 'MVFGEDDTDRLAHALVEAEFGFDAVELGSLRAVWGPDNTFIEVTDTESGEKIRYLADDLVVATSDREVRNARKSDQP' A
#
# COMPACT_ATOMS: atom_id res chain seq x y z
N MET A 1 -4.21 18.93 2.13
CA MET A 1 -5.03 17.81 2.62
C MET A 1 -4.12 16.61 2.53
N VAL A 2 -3.73 16.06 3.67
CA VAL A 2 -3.01 14.78 3.67
C VAL A 2 -4.07 13.76 3.29
N PHE A 3 -3.76 12.88 2.34
CA PHE A 3 -4.57 11.69 2.06
C PHE A 3 -4.95 11.02 3.38
N GLY A 4 -6.09 10.32 3.43
CA GLY A 4 -6.36 9.44 4.56
C GLY A 4 -5.21 8.44 4.65
N GLU A 5 -4.17 8.77 5.43
CA GLU A 5 -2.94 7.98 5.55
C GLU A 5 -3.35 6.55 5.95
N ASP A 6 -4.26 6.47 6.91
CA ASP A 6 -5.00 5.27 7.32
C ASP A 6 -5.70 4.52 6.19
N ASP A 7 -6.31 5.18 5.19
CA ASP A 7 -7.02 4.53 4.09
C ASP A 7 -6.03 3.85 3.12
N THR A 8 -4.92 4.52 2.80
CA THR A 8 -3.84 3.92 1.99
C THR A 8 -3.13 2.79 2.71
N ASP A 9 -2.86 2.95 4.01
CA ASP A 9 -2.22 1.95 4.85
C ASP A 9 -3.12 0.71 5.01
N ARG A 10 -4.42 0.90 5.25
CA ARG A 10 -5.41 -0.18 5.27
C ARG A 10 -5.53 -0.90 3.94
N LEU A 11 -5.52 -0.18 2.82
CA LEU A 11 -5.62 -0.79 1.50
C LEU A 11 -4.39 -1.66 1.18
N ALA A 12 -3.20 -1.16 1.50
CA ALA A 12 -1.96 -1.90 1.30
C ALA A 12 -1.89 -3.15 2.19
N HIS A 13 -2.30 -3.02 3.46
CA HIS A 13 -2.37 -4.15 4.39
C HIS A 13 -3.42 -5.18 3.97
N ALA A 14 -4.61 -4.73 3.55
CA ALA A 14 -5.65 -5.62 3.06
C ALA A 14 -5.22 -6.41 1.82
N LEU A 15 -4.44 -5.80 0.91
CA LEU A 15 -3.88 -6.49 -0.25
C LEU A 15 -2.85 -7.57 0.16
N VAL A 16 -2.04 -7.30 1.19
CA VAL A 16 -1.06 -8.26 1.73
C VAL A 16 -1.74 -9.40 2.47
N GLU A 17 -2.74 -9.10 3.31
CA GLU A 17 -3.52 -10.09 4.06
C GLU A 17 -4.38 -10.96 3.15
N ALA A 18 -4.76 -10.45 1.97
CA ALA A 18 -5.50 -11.22 0.97
C ALA A 18 -4.66 -12.33 0.30
N GLU A 19 -3.45 -12.60 0.81
CA GLU A 19 -2.56 -13.74 0.51
C GLU A 19 -2.96 -14.47 -0.78
N PHE A 20 -2.44 -13.99 -1.90
CA PHE A 20 -2.42 -14.68 -3.20
C PHE A 20 -3.73 -14.79 -4.00
N GLY A 21 -4.80 -14.07 -3.64
CA GLY A 21 -6.04 -14.06 -4.43
C GLY A 21 -6.15 -12.96 -5.50
N PHE A 22 -5.51 -11.81 -5.28
CA PHE A 22 -5.79 -10.57 -6.02
C PHE A 22 -4.52 -9.91 -6.54
N ASP A 23 -4.53 -9.58 -7.84
CA ASP A 23 -3.46 -8.85 -8.51
C ASP A 23 -3.47 -7.34 -8.13
N ALA A 24 -4.66 -6.82 -7.82
CA ALA A 24 -4.88 -5.45 -7.36
C ALA A 24 -6.14 -5.35 -6.49
N VAL A 25 -6.17 -4.37 -5.59
CA VAL A 25 -7.35 -4.00 -4.78
C VAL A 25 -7.61 -2.51 -4.93
N GLU A 26 -8.88 -2.14 -5.13
CA GLU A 26 -9.32 -0.76 -5.34
C GLU A 26 -10.28 -0.34 -4.23
N LEU A 27 -10.09 0.87 -3.70
CA LEU A 27 -10.93 1.47 -2.66
C LEU A 27 -11.20 2.93 -3.01
N GLY A 28 -12.39 3.19 -3.56
CA GLY A 28 -12.76 4.52 -4.04
C GLY A 28 -11.82 4.97 -5.16
N SER A 29 -11.07 6.04 -4.91
CA SER A 29 -10.07 6.60 -5.83
C SER A 29 -8.69 5.97 -5.71
N LEU A 30 -8.46 5.12 -4.70
CA LEU A 30 -7.19 4.47 -4.42
C LEU A 30 -7.12 3.09 -5.06
N ARG A 31 -5.95 2.74 -5.59
CA ARG A 31 -5.66 1.44 -6.19
C ARG A 31 -4.33 0.90 -5.69
N ALA A 32 -4.35 -0.18 -4.94
CA ALA A 32 -3.16 -0.93 -4.53
C ALA A 32 -2.88 -2.07 -5.52
N VAL A 33 -1.64 -2.18 -5.98
CA VAL A 33 -1.21 -3.20 -6.94
C VAL A 33 0.11 -3.79 -6.49
N TRP A 34 0.30 -5.09 -6.70
CA TRP A 34 1.60 -5.72 -6.52
C TRP A 34 2.61 -5.23 -7.56
N GLY A 35 3.79 -4.85 -7.08
CA GLY A 35 4.94 -4.57 -7.92
C GLY A 35 5.47 -5.85 -8.61
N PRO A 36 6.36 -5.70 -9.61
CA PRO A 36 7.08 -6.83 -10.17
C PRO A 36 7.72 -7.66 -9.07
N ASP A 37 7.63 -8.98 -9.20
CA ASP A 37 8.20 -9.97 -8.26
C ASP A 37 7.58 -9.96 -6.85
N ASN A 38 6.37 -9.42 -6.68
CA ASN A 38 5.64 -9.34 -5.40
C ASN A 38 6.49 -8.76 -4.24
N THR A 39 7.47 -7.91 -4.56
CA THR A 39 8.44 -7.41 -3.58
C THR A 39 7.93 -6.15 -2.87
N PHE A 40 7.01 -5.43 -3.49
CA PHE A 40 6.40 -4.21 -2.95
C PHE A 40 4.97 -4.06 -3.43
N ILE A 41 4.19 -3.24 -2.74
CA ILE A 41 2.84 -2.82 -3.11
C ILE A 41 2.89 -1.34 -3.47
N GLU A 42 2.39 -0.97 -4.65
CA GLU A 42 2.22 0.42 -5.08
C GLU A 42 0.75 0.79 -4.95
N VAL A 43 0.46 1.77 -4.08
CA VAL A 43 -0.87 2.39 -3.96
C VAL A 43 -0.86 3.68 -4.77
N THR A 44 -1.68 3.72 -5.82
CA THR A 44 -1.87 4.89 -6.68
C THR A 44 -3.23 5.50 -6.43
N ASP A 45 -3.27 6.81 -6.22
CA ASP A 45 -4.50 7.60 -6.26
C ASP A 45 -4.83 7.98 -7.70
N THR A 46 -6.00 7.57 -8.18
CA THR A 46 -6.45 7.76 -9.57
C THR A 46 -7.02 9.15 -9.83
N GLU A 47 -7.36 9.92 -8.79
CA GLU A 47 -7.85 11.30 -8.92
C GLU A 47 -6.71 12.32 -9.03
N SER A 48 -5.72 12.21 -8.16
CA SER A 48 -4.59 13.13 -8.02
C SER A 48 -3.35 12.63 -8.79
N GLY A 49 -3.26 11.32 -9.06
CA GLY A 49 -2.11 10.67 -9.69
C GLY A 49 -0.94 10.41 -8.75
N GLU A 50 -1.14 10.60 -7.45
CA GLU A 50 -0.11 10.39 -6.43
C GLU A 50 0.13 8.91 -6.18
N LYS A 51 1.37 8.54 -5.89
CA LYS A 51 1.80 7.15 -5.74
C LYS A 51 2.59 6.96 -4.46
N ILE A 52 2.27 5.90 -3.74
CA ILE A 52 2.92 5.50 -2.51
C ILE A 52 3.37 4.06 -2.65
N ARG A 53 4.61 3.78 -2.26
CA ARG A 53 5.16 2.43 -2.28
C ARG A 53 5.33 1.90 -0.88
N TYR A 54 4.97 0.65 -0.71
CA TYR A 54 5.12 -0.09 0.51
C TYR A 54 5.93 -1.35 0.25
N LEU A 55 6.89 -1.66 1.10
CA LEU A 55 7.61 -2.94 1.03
C LEU A 55 6.68 -4.05 1.49
N ALA A 56 6.52 -5.08 0.64
CA ALA A 56 5.62 -6.18 0.95
C ALA A 56 6.13 -6.99 2.14
N ASP A 57 7.44 -7.27 2.19
CA ASP A 57 8.09 -7.99 3.30
C ASP A 57 7.81 -7.33 4.65
N ASP A 58 7.92 -6.00 4.67
CA ASP A 58 7.68 -5.15 5.85
C ASP A 58 6.17 -5.08 6.20
N LEU A 59 5.29 -5.05 5.18
CA LEU A 59 3.83 -5.10 5.34
C LEU A 59 3.32 -6.45 5.86
N VAL A 60 3.91 -7.56 5.43
CA VAL A 60 3.53 -8.92 5.86
C VAL A 60 3.83 -9.11 7.34
N VAL A 61 4.94 -8.54 7.83
CA VAL A 61 5.29 -8.58 9.25
C VAL A 61 4.65 -7.45 10.06
N ALA A 62 4.12 -6.42 9.41
CA ALA A 62 3.46 -5.31 10.08
C ALA A 62 2.15 -5.78 10.73
N THR A 63 2.13 -5.81 12.06
CA THR A 63 0.94 -6.15 12.86
C THR A 63 0.26 -4.92 13.44
N SER A 64 0.87 -3.74 13.28
CA SER A 64 0.42 -2.47 13.83
C SER A 64 0.49 -1.35 12.78
N ASP A 65 -0.40 -0.37 12.90
CA ASP A 65 -0.45 0.84 12.05
C ASP A 65 0.92 1.53 11.93
N ARG A 66 1.68 1.60 13.04
CA ARG A 66 3.02 2.16 13.06
C ARG A 66 4.04 1.38 12.21
N GLU A 67 3.87 0.06 12.10
CA GLU A 67 4.73 -0.81 11.30
C GLU A 67 4.38 -0.66 9.82
N VAL A 68 3.09 -0.56 9.48
CA VAL A 68 2.63 -0.25 8.11
C VAL A 68 3.19 1.10 7.64
N ARG A 69 3.20 2.11 8.51
CA ARG A 69 3.85 3.39 8.21
C ARG A 69 5.36 3.31 8.02
N ASN A 70 6.06 2.38 8.68
CA ASN A 70 7.50 2.14 8.45
C ASN A 70 7.75 1.41 7.13
N ALA A 71 6.84 0.51 6.74
CA ALA A 71 6.86 -0.19 5.45
C ALA A 71 6.73 0.79 4.27
N ARG A 72 6.17 1.97 4.51
CA ARG A 72 6.05 3.05 3.54
C ARG A 72 7.44 3.56 3.15
N LYS A 73 7.89 3.18 1.96
CA LYS A 73 8.94 3.94 1.27
C LYS A 73 8.30 5.16 0.66
N SER A 74 8.06 6.16 1.51
CA SER A 74 7.97 7.53 1.04
C SER A 74 9.29 7.83 0.36
N ASP A 75 9.25 8.00 -0.95
CA ASP A 75 10.33 8.58 -1.73
C ASP A 75 10.58 9.97 -1.12
N GLN A 76 11.47 10.03 -0.13
CA GLN A 76 11.98 11.28 0.41
C GLN A 76 13.19 11.66 -0.44
N PRO A 77 13.31 12.97 -0.75
CA PRO A 77 13.84 13.53 -2.00
C PRO A 77 15.31 13.23 -2.34
#